data_AF-A0A117PZ91-F1
#
_entry.id   AF-A0A117PZ91-F1
#
_cell.length_a   1.000
_cell.length_b   1.000
_cell.length_c   1.000
_cell.angle_alpha   90.00
_cell.angle_beta   90.00
_cell.angle_gamma   90.00
#
_symmetry.space_group_name_H-M   'P 1'
#
loop_
_entity.id
_entity.type
_entity.pdbx_description
1 polymer ?
#
loop_
_entity_poly.entity_id
_entity_poly.type
_entity_poly.pdbx_seq_one_letter_code
_entity_poly.pdbx_strand_id
1 'polypeptide(L)'
;MTLRDPDFELYDNVGRDGDQIAAARYGIATDRDLLRWARRDAEPFVAEHPLPEQPLPAPDLGPYLDALAAAEIPAQASAVTQRLLDAAAPVLEAVSEYLVAAARWRGQNRGAELGSPPKMLMKAASDSLSALALGHQADLAILRAEYDPTPPPPSPAPGRTARCLPPAPPGAPPTGTAPGR
;
A
#
# COMPACT_ATOMS: atom_id res chain seq x y z
N MET A 1 -6.71 -43.46 -3.03
CA MET A 1 -6.61 -43.25 -4.48
C MET A 1 -6.59 -41.75 -4.71
N THR A 2 -5.45 -41.20 -5.10
CA THR A 2 -5.31 -39.79 -5.48
C THR A 2 -5.98 -39.61 -6.84
N LEU A 3 -7.14 -38.94 -6.87
CA LEU A 3 -7.70 -38.47 -8.14
C LEU A 3 -6.66 -37.52 -8.74
N ARG A 4 -6.09 -37.87 -9.90
CA ARG A 4 -5.40 -36.90 -10.75
C ARG A 4 -6.44 -35.86 -11.12
N ASP A 5 -6.20 -34.63 -10.72
CA ASP A 5 -7.04 -33.51 -11.12
C ASP A 5 -6.86 -33.30 -12.65
N PRO A 6 -7.94 -33.39 -13.45
CA PRO A 6 -7.88 -33.30 -14.91
C PRO A 6 -7.22 -32.00 -15.39
N ASP A 7 -7.19 -30.96 -14.57
CA ASP A 7 -6.53 -29.69 -14.88
C ASP A 7 -4.97 -29.75 -14.88
N PHE A 8 -4.37 -30.89 -14.50
CA PHE A 8 -2.91 -31.12 -14.58
C PHE A 8 -2.51 -32.19 -15.61
N GLU A 9 -3.43 -32.64 -16.46
CA GLU A 9 -3.03 -33.50 -17.58
C GLU A 9 -2.13 -32.73 -18.55
N LEU A 10 -0.87 -33.18 -18.67
CA LEU A 10 0.19 -32.54 -19.44
C LEU A 10 -0.13 -32.43 -20.95
N TYR A 11 -1.00 -33.30 -21.45
CA TYR A 11 -1.31 -33.44 -22.87
C TYR A 11 -2.70 -32.88 -23.25
N ASP A 12 -3.53 -32.50 -22.29
CA ASP A 12 -4.78 -31.78 -22.54
C ASP A 12 -4.58 -30.29 -22.28
N ASN A 13 -4.18 -29.57 -23.33
CA ASN A 13 -3.89 -28.13 -23.27
C ASN A 13 -4.97 -27.28 -23.96
N VAL A 14 -6.11 -27.87 -24.32
CA VAL A 14 -7.16 -27.14 -25.05
C VAL A 14 -7.76 -26.06 -24.14
N GLY A 15 -7.60 -24.79 -24.54
CA GLY A 15 -8.11 -23.64 -23.78
C GLY A 15 -7.20 -23.12 -22.67
N ARG A 16 -5.99 -23.67 -22.50
CA ARG A 16 -4.98 -23.16 -21.55
C ARG A 16 -4.12 -22.06 -22.17
N ASP A 17 -3.83 -21.01 -21.41
CA ASP A 17 -2.85 -20.00 -21.80
C ASP A 17 -1.40 -20.44 -21.47
N GLY A 18 -0.41 -19.67 -21.94
CA GLY A 18 1.01 -20.04 -21.84
C GLY A 18 1.49 -20.19 -20.40
N ASP A 19 0.95 -19.39 -19.47
CA ASP A 19 1.30 -19.42 -18.06
C ASP A 19 0.74 -20.68 -17.38
N GLN A 20 -0.47 -21.10 -17.77
CA GLN A 20 -1.09 -22.34 -17.30
C GLN A 20 -0.33 -23.58 -17.76
N ILE A 21 0.15 -23.60 -19.00
CA ILE A 21 0.96 -24.71 -19.54
C ILE A 21 2.31 -24.79 -18.80
N ALA A 22 2.93 -23.65 -18.49
CA ALA A 22 4.18 -23.62 -17.74
C ALA A 22 3.98 -24.09 -16.29
N ALA A 23 2.92 -23.63 -15.62
CA ALA A 23 2.63 -23.99 -14.23
C ALA A 23 2.23 -25.46 -14.07
N ALA A 24 1.48 -26.03 -15.02
CA ALA A 24 1.10 -27.45 -15.03
C ALA A 24 2.33 -28.38 -15.06
N ARG A 25 3.44 -27.99 -15.69
CA ARG A 25 4.71 -28.76 -15.69
C ARG A 25 5.33 -28.90 -14.30
N TYR A 26 5.03 -27.97 -13.40
CA TYR A 26 5.49 -27.99 -12.01
C TYR A 26 4.42 -28.49 -11.03
N GLY A 27 3.23 -28.86 -11.54
CA GLY A 27 2.10 -29.28 -10.70
C GLY A 27 1.53 -28.15 -9.84
N ILE A 28 1.64 -26.90 -10.28
CA ILE A 28 1.16 -25.72 -9.55
C ILE A 28 0.05 -25.05 -10.35
N ALA A 29 -1.01 -24.60 -9.67
CA ALA A 29 -2.10 -23.85 -10.27
C ALA A 29 -1.71 -22.38 -10.47
N THR A 30 -2.15 -21.76 -11.56
CA THR A 30 -2.07 -20.29 -11.71
C THR A 30 -3.18 -19.60 -10.92
N ASP A 31 -3.05 -18.29 -10.68
CA ASP A 31 -4.14 -17.47 -10.11
C ASP A 31 -5.44 -17.62 -10.91
N ARG A 32 -5.33 -17.69 -12.24
CA ARG A 32 -6.47 -17.88 -13.14
C ARG A 32 -7.13 -19.25 -12.94
N ASP A 33 -6.36 -20.31 -12.72
CA ASP A 33 -6.91 -21.64 -12.43
C ASP A 33 -7.66 -21.64 -11.10
N LEU A 34 -7.05 -21.09 -10.04
CA LEU A 34 -7.67 -20.98 -8.72
C LEU A 34 -9.00 -20.23 -8.77
N LEU A 35 -9.05 -19.10 -9.51
CA LEU A 35 -10.28 -18.32 -9.69
C LEU A 35 -11.33 -19.03 -10.54
N ARG A 36 -10.91 -19.77 -11.58
CA ARG A 36 -11.83 -20.57 -12.42
C ARG A 36 -12.48 -21.67 -11.60
N TRP A 37 -11.69 -22.41 -10.81
CA TRP A 37 -12.20 -23.48 -9.95
C TRP A 37 -13.14 -22.94 -8.89
N ALA A 38 -12.75 -21.86 -8.20
CA ALA A 38 -13.61 -21.20 -7.22
C ALA A 38 -14.94 -20.74 -7.83
N ARG A 39 -14.92 -20.18 -9.05
CA ARG A 39 -16.15 -19.78 -9.76
C ARG A 39 -17.05 -20.97 -10.06
N ARG A 40 -16.49 -22.05 -10.59
CA ARG A 40 -17.23 -23.28 -10.89
C ARG A 40 -17.90 -23.83 -9.63
N ASP A 41 -17.14 -23.95 -8.55
CA ASP A 41 -17.62 -24.58 -7.31
C ASP A 41 -18.63 -23.68 -6.57
N ALA A 42 -18.53 -22.36 -6.74
CA ALA A 42 -19.46 -21.39 -6.18
C ALA A 42 -20.71 -21.12 -7.05
N GLU A 43 -20.80 -21.67 -8.27
CA GLU A 43 -21.91 -21.39 -9.20
C GLU A 43 -23.30 -21.64 -8.57
N PRO A 44 -23.58 -22.78 -7.89
CA PRO A 44 -24.88 -23.00 -7.26
C PRO A 44 -25.16 -21.99 -6.14
N PHE A 45 -24.12 -21.65 -5.36
CA PHE A 45 -24.24 -20.70 -4.27
C PHE A 45 -24.58 -19.29 -4.78
N VAL A 46 -23.92 -18.84 -5.84
CA VAL A 46 -24.19 -17.52 -6.45
C VAL A 46 -25.58 -17.50 -7.10
N ALA A 47 -26.05 -18.61 -7.66
CA ALA A 47 -27.40 -18.71 -8.20
C ALA A 47 -28.49 -18.57 -7.10
N GLU A 48 -28.25 -19.14 -5.91
CA GLU A 48 -29.14 -18.99 -4.75
C GLU A 48 -28.98 -17.63 -4.04
N HIS A 49 -27.82 -17.00 -4.17
CA HIS A 49 -27.48 -15.71 -3.56
C HIS A 49 -26.98 -14.72 -4.62
N PRO A 50 -27.89 -14.21 -5.49
CA PRO A 50 -27.49 -13.34 -6.59
C PRO A 50 -26.87 -12.05 -6.05
N LEU A 51 -25.66 -11.75 -6.53
CA LEU A 51 -24.96 -10.51 -6.24
C LEU A 51 -25.16 -9.53 -7.40
N PRO A 52 -25.17 -8.21 -7.16
CA PRO A 52 -25.19 -7.23 -8.23
C PRO A 52 -23.99 -7.39 -9.17
N GLU A 53 -24.25 -7.59 -10.47
CA GLU A 53 -23.19 -7.65 -11.49
C GLU A 53 -22.77 -6.27 -12.01
N GLN A 54 -23.60 -5.25 -11.73
CA GLN A 54 -23.30 -3.87 -12.09
C GLN A 54 -22.11 -3.38 -11.25
N PRO A 55 -21.10 -2.74 -11.88
CA PRO A 55 -20.05 -2.09 -11.14
C PRO A 55 -20.64 -1.11 -10.12
N LEU A 56 -19.99 -0.98 -8.97
CA LEU A 56 -20.31 0.11 -8.06
C LEU A 56 -20.19 1.44 -8.82
N PRO A 57 -21.10 2.41 -8.60
CA PRO A 57 -21.04 3.69 -9.29
C PRO A 57 -19.70 4.35 -8.97
N ALA A 58 -18.90 4.64 -10.00
CA ALA A 58 -17.67 5.38 -9.82
C ALA A 58 -18.01 6.84 -9.45
N PRO A 59 -17.35 7.43 -8.44
CA PRO A 59 -17.53 8.84 -8.17
C PRO A 59 -17.07 9.66 -9.37
N ASP A 60 -17.89 10.63 -9.79
CA ASP A 60 -17.46 11.60 -10.79
C ASP A 60 -16.48 12.58 -10.14
N LEU A 61 -15.20 12.41 -10.47
CA LEU A 61 -14.12 13.25 -9.96
C LEU A 61 -13.87 14.49 -10.82
N GLY A 62 -14.51 14.62 -11.99
CA GLY A 62 -14.34 15.75 -12.91
C GLY A 62 -14.48 17.11 -12.22
N PRO A 63 -15.58 17.37 -11.49
CA PRO A 63 -15.78 18.65 -10.80
C PRO A 63 -14.70 18.98 -9.75
N TYR A 64 -14.18 17.96 -9.05
CA TYR A 64 -13.12 18.14 -8.07
C TYR A 64 -11.79 18.47 -8.75
N LEU A 65 -11.47 17.77 -9.85
CA LEU A 65 -10.26 18.02 -10.62
C LEU A 65 -10.28 19.39 -11.29
N ASP A 66 -11.41 19.80 -11.84
CA ASP A 66 -11.59 21.13 -12.44
C ASP A 66 -11.46 22.25 -11.39
N ALA A 67 -12.10 22.09 -10.23
CA ALA A 67 -12.00 23.04 -9.13
C ALA A 67 -10.58 23.11 -8.54
N LEU A 68 -9.88 21.97 -8.45
CA LEU A 68 -8.49 21.91 -8.02
C LEU A 68 -7.56 22.61 -9.03
N ALA A 69 -7.80 22.43 -10.33
CA ALA A 69 -7.03 23.10 -11.38
C ALA A 69 -7.24 24.62 -11.41
N ALA A 70 -8.42 25.09 -11.00
CA ALA A 70 -8.73 26.51 -10.87
C ALA A 70 -8.28 27.14 -9.54
N ALA A 71 -7.78 26.34 -8.58
CA ALA A 71 -7.35 26.84 -7.29
C ALA A 71 -6.06 27.68 -7.43
N GLU A 72 -6.10 28.92 -6.97
CA GLU A 72 -4.97 29.85 -7.03
C GLU A 72 -4.18 29.91 -5.72
N ILE A 73 -4.78 29.48 -4.60
CA ILE A 73 -4.18 29.52 -3.27
C ILE A 73 -4.35 28.20 -2.50
N PRO A 74 -3.45 27.89 -1.54
CA PRO A 74 -3.53 26.65 -0.76
C PRO A 74 -4.87 26.39 -0.07
N ALA A 75 -5.54 27.43 0.44
CA ALA A 75 -6.86 27.28 1.06
C ALA A 75 -7.95 26.81 0.08
N GLN A 76 -7.90 27.23 -1.19
CA GLN A 76 -8.85 26.78 -2.20
C GLN A 76 -8.61 25.31 -2.55
N ALA A 77 -7.35 24.93 -2.76
CA ALA A 77 -6.96 23.53 -3.00
C ALA A 77 -7.35 22.62 -1.82
N SER A 78 -7.17 23.11 -0.59
CA SER A 78 -7.60 22.41 0.64
C SER A 78 -9.11 22.24 0.72
N ALA A 79 -9.88 23.29 0.44
CA ALA A 79 -11.35 23.20 0.43
C ALA A 79 -11.87 22.12 -0.54
N VAL A 80 -11.27 22.03 -1.74
CA VAL A 80 -11.60 20.98 -2.72
C VAL A 80 -11.16 19.60 -2.23
N THR A 81 -9.97 19.50 -1.65
CA THR A 81 -9.42 18.23 -1.13
C THR A 81 -10.26 17.69 0.01
N GLN A 82 -10.60 18.49 1.02
CA GLN A 82 -11.44 18.07 2.15
C GLN A 82 -12.84 17.63 1.66
N ARG A 83 -13.44 18.37 0.72
CA ARG A 83 -14.72 17.98 0.10
C ARG A 83 -14.65 16.61 -0.59
N LEU A 84 -13.53 16.30 -1.25
CA LEU A 84 -13.33 15.00 -1.88
C LEU A 84 -13.15 13.90 -0.83
N LEU A 85 -12.34 14.14 0.20
CA LEU A 85 -12.12 13.18 1.29
C LEU A 85 -13.43 12.84 2.01
N ASP A 86 -14.24 13.85 2.31
CA ASP A 86 -15.57 13.67 2.92
C ASP A 86 -16.51 12.86 2.02
N ALA A 87 -16.49 13.12 0.70
CA ALA A 87 -17.32 12.41 -0.25
C ALA A 87 -16.87 10.96 -0.48
N ALA A 88 -15.57 10.68 -0.40
CA ALA A 88 -14.99 9.36 -0.59
C ALA A 88 -15.09 8.47 0.66
N ALA A 89 -15.18 9.08 1.86
CA ALA A 89 -15.14 8.37 3.13
C ALA A 89 -16.16 7.22 3.23
N PRO A 90 -17.46 7.40 2.92
CA PRO A 90 -18.44 6.33 3.08
C PRO A 90 -18.15 5.09 2.22
N VAL A 91 -17.60 5.28 1.02
CA VAL A 91 -17.26 4.16 0.12
C VAL A 91 -16.05 3.39 0.65
N LEU A 92 -15.03 4.10 1.12
CA LEU A 92 -13.83 3.46 1.70
C LEU A 92 -14.14 2.75 3.02
N GLU A 93 -15.05 3.30 3.83
CA GLU A 93 -15.58 2.65 5.03
C GLU A 93 -16.32 1.36 4.68
N ALA A 94 -17.25 1.38 3.72
CA ALA A 94 -17.99 0.19 3.30
C ALA A 94 -17.06 -0.92 2.77
N VAL A 95 -16.04 -0.57 1.99
CA VAL A 95 -15.02 -1.52 1.52
C VAL A 95 -14.21 -2.09 2.69
N SER A 96 -13.79 -1.24 3.63
CA SER A 96 -13.07 -1.66 4.82
C SER A 96 -13.89 -2.64 5.67
N GLU A 97 -15.17 -2.35 5.89
CA GLU A 97 -16.09 -3.21 6.64
C GLU A 97 -16.22 -4.60 6.00
N TYR A 98 -16.38 -4.66 4.68
CA TYR A 98 -16.42 -5.93 3.97
C TYR A 98 -15.12 -6.72 4.12
N LEU A 99 -13.96 -6.07 3.96
CA LEU A 99 -12.66 -6.73 4.11
C LEU A 99 -12.45 -7.26 5.53
N VAL A 100 -12.90 -6.53 6.56
CA VAL A 100 -12.91 -7.00 7.96
C VAL A 100 -13.83 -8.23 8.12
N ALA A 101 -15.02 -8.21 7.53
CA ALA A 101 -15.94 -9.33 7.57
C ALA A 101 -15.36 -10.58 6.89
N ALA A 102 -14.77 -10.42 5.70
CA ALA A 102 -14.09 -11.47 4.96
C ALA A 102 -12.91 -12.05 5.75
N ALA A 103 -12.07 -11.21 6.35
CA ALA A 103 -10.97 -11.65 7.20
C ALA A 103 -11.44 -12.48 8.41
N ARG A 104 -12.62 -12.15 8.97
CA ARG A 104 -13.22 -12.84 10.12
C ARG A 104 -14.06 -14.05 9.72
N TRP A 105 -14.23 -14.33 8.44
CA TRP A 105 -15.10 -15.39 7.96
C TRP A 105 -14.79 -16.71 8.68
N ARG A 106 -15.84 -17.33 9.26
CA ARG A 106 -15.75 -18.56 10.07
C ARG A 106 -14.68 -18.53 11.19
N GLY A 107 -14.34 -17.34 11.68
CA GLY A 107 -13.34 -17.16 12.75
C GLY A 107 -11.89 -17.26 12.30
N GLN A 108 -11.60 -17.28 10.99
CA GLN A 108 -10.25 -17.52 10.46
C GLN A 108 -9.17 -16.55 10.95
N ASN A 109 -9.53 -15.31 11.33
CA ASN A 109 -8.56 -14.35 11.86
C ASN A 109 -8.05 -14.66 13.29
N ARG A 110 -8.78 -15.46 14.09
CA ARG A 110 -8.40 -15.73 15.48
C ARG A 110 -7.19 -16.66 15.52
N GLY A 111 -6.08 -16.17 16.07
CA GLY A 111 -4.83 -16.93 16.16
C GLY A 111 -4.08 -17.06 14.83
N ALA A 112 -4.54 -16.39 13.77
CA ALA A 112 -3.87 -16.44 12.47
C ALA A 112 -2.50 -15.77 12.51
N GLU A 113 -1.51 -16.41 11.88
CA GLU A 113 -0.13 -15.92 11.79
C GLU A 113 -0.05 -14.59 11.02
N LEU A 114 1.00 -13.81 11.31
CA LEU A 114 1.31 -12.61 10.52
C LEU A 114 1.58 -12.99 9.06
N GLY A 115 1.04 -12.22 8.12
CA GLY A 115 1.14 -12.50 6.69
C GLY A 115 0.15 -13.56 6.16
N SER A 116 -0.62 -14.21 7.03
CA SER A 116 -1.71 -15.09 6.59
C SER A 116 -2.83 -14.31 5.86
N PRO A 117 -3.63 -14.97 4.99
CA PRO A 117 -4.68 -14.30 4.22
C PRO A 117 -5.66 -13.47 5.09
N PRO A 118 -6.14 -13.93 6.25
CA PRO A 118 -6.97 -13.12 7.15
C PRO A 118 -6.27 -11.84 7.64
N LYS A 119 -4.96 -11.89 7.91
CA LYS A 119 -4.17 -10.70 8.30
C LYS A 119 -3.93 -9.76 7.13
N MET A 120 -3.74 -10.29 5.92
CA MET A 120 -3.63 -9.48 4.71
C MET A 120 -4.93 -8.72 4.43
N LEU A 121 -6.09 -9.35 4.59
CA LEU A 121 -7.39 -8.70 4.46
C LEU A 121 -7.61 -7.62 5.52
N MET A 122 -7.23 -7.86 6.78
CA MET A 122 -7.26 -6.83 7.83
C MET A 122 -6.35 -5.64 7.51
N LYS A 123 -5.16 -5.91 6.97
CA LYS A 123 -4.25 -4.85 6.53
C LYS A 123 -4.87 -4.05 5.40
N ALA A 124 -5.43 -4.71 4.38
CA ALA A 124 -6.10 -4.03 3.28
C ALA A 124 -7.25 -3.14 3.77
N ALA A 125 -8.06 -3.62 4.72
CA ALA A 125 -9.12 -2.82 5.34
C ALA A 125 -8.59 -1.57 6.04
N SER A 126 -7.47 -1.71 6.77
CA SER A 126 -6.79 -0.59 7.42
C SER A 126 -6.19 0.39 6.41
N ASP A 127 -5.58 -0.11 5.34
CA ASP A 127 -4.95 0.70 4.30
C ASP A 127 -6.00 1.54 3.56
N SER A 128 -7.21 1.01 3.32
CA SER A 128 -8.33 1.75 2.71
C SER A 128 -8.68 3.02 3.50
N LEU A 129 -8.71 2.95 4.83
CA LEU A 129 -8.99 4.10 5.69
C LEU A 129 -7.75 5.00 5.89
N SER A 130 -6.56 4.40 5.88
CA SER A 130 -5.30 5.14 6.03
C SER A 130 -5.09 6.13 4.89
N ALA A 131 -5.60 5.84 3.69
CA ALA A 131 -5.57 6.78 2.57
C ALA A 131 -6.25 8.13 2.91
N LEU A 132 -7.40 8.11 3.59
CA LEU A 132 -8.11 9.33 4.02
C LEU A 132 -7.30 10.11 5.06
N ALA A 133 -6.78 9.39 6.06
CA ALA A 133 -6.00 10.01 7.13
C ALA A 133 -4.70 10.65 6.59
N LEU A 134 -4.01 9.97 5.68
CA LEU A 134 -2.81 10.49 5.03
C LEU A 134 -3.12 11.70 4.15
N GLY A 135 -4.21 11.65 3.38
CA GLY A 135 -4.68 12.80 2.58
C GLY A 135 -4.98 14.02 3.44
N HIS A 136 -5.72 13.84 4.53
CA HIS A 136 -6.03 14.91 5.48
C HIS A 136 -4.76 15.47 6.15
N GLN A 137 -3.83 14.60 6.56
CA GLN A 137 -2.57 15.04 7.15
C GLN A 137 -1.70 15.83 6.16
N ALA A 138 -1.65 15.40 4.89
CA ALA A 138 -0.93 16.10 3.84
C ALA A 138 -1.54 17.49 3.59
N ASP A 139 -2.86 17.59 3.54
CA ASP A 139 -3.57 18.86 3.39
C ASP A 139 -3.27 19.83 4.55
N LEU A 140 -3.32 19.35 5.79
CA LEU A 140 -2.94 20.16 6.96
C LEU A 140 -1.47 20.60 6.92
N ALA A 141 -0.57 19.77 6.40
CA ALA A 141 0.84 20.13 6.27
C ALA A 141 1.02 21.28 5.25
N ILE A 142 0.28 21.26 4.15
CA ILE A 142 0.25 22.35 3.16
C ILE A 142 -0.27 23.64 3.80
N LEU A 143 -1.39 23.57 4.52
CA LEU A 143 -1.96 24.74 5.20
C LEU A 143 -1.03 25.31 6.27
N ARG A 144 -0.34 24.46 7.04
CA ARG A 144 0.65 24.91 8.02
C ARG A 144 1.80 25.66 7.35
N ALA A 145 2.30 25.18 6.22
CA ALA A 145 3.36 25.88 5.50
C ALA A 145 2.95 27.29 5.05
N GLU A 146 1.68 27.49 4.70
CA GLU A 146 1.14 28.79 4.28
C GLU A 146 0.83 29.73 5.46
N TYR A 147 0.13 29.22 6.48
CA TYR A 147 -0.46 30.04 7.55
C TYR A 147 0.32 30.05 8.86
N ASP A 148 1.15 29.03 9.13
CA ASP A 148 1.93 28.88 10.36
C ASP A 148 3.33 28.32 10.06
N PRO A 149 4.16 29.04 9.28
CA PRO A 149 5.48 28.57 8.93
C PRO A 149 6.37 28.55 10.17
N THR A 150 6.99 27.39 10.43
CA THR A 150 7.98 27.25 11.52
C THR A 150 9.03 28.36 11.39
N PRO A 151 9.32 29.12 12.47
CA PRO A 151 10.34 30.15 12.43
C PRO A 151 11.67 29.58 11.95
N PRO A 152 12.42 30.29 11.11
CA PRO A 152 13.74 29.83 10.72
C PRO A 152 14.59 29.61 11.97
N PRO A 153 15.44 28.58 11.99
CA PRO A 153 16.35 28.36 13.12
C PRO A 153 17.16 29.65 13.33
N PRO A 154 17.42 30.04 14.60
CA PRO A 154 18.19 31.24 14.87
C PRO A 154 19.51 31.13 14.11
N SER A 155 19.82 32.15 13.28
CA SER A 155 21.09 32.18 12.56
C SER A 155 22.23 31.97 13.57
N PRO A 156 23.23 31.12 13.25
CA PRO A 156 24.39 31.00 14.12
C PRO A 156 24.97 32.40 14.31
N ALA A 157 24.99 32.86 15.55
CA ALA A 157 25.48 34.20 15.89
C ALA A 157 26.87 34.37 15.25
N PRO A 158 27.12 35.45 14.47
CA PRO A 158 28.45 35.73 13.97
C PRO A 158 29.32 36.05 15.18
N GLY A 159 30.13 35.09 15.61
CA GLY A 159 31.03 35.27 16.75
C GLY A 159 31.16 34.11 17.73
N ARG A 160 30.58 32.92 17.49
CA ARG A 160 31.05 31.73 18.23
C ARG A 160 32.21 31.09 17.48
N THR A 161 33.39 31.64 17.74
CA THR A 161 34.67 30.99 17.55
C THR A 161 34.53 29.49 17.80
N ALA A 162 34.99 28.70 16.82
CA ALA A 162 35.21 27.28 17.00
C ALA A 162 35.92 27.08 18.33
N ARG A 163 35.32 26.30 19.24
CA ARG A 163 36.03 25.86 20.44
C ARG A 163 37.26 25.12 19.94
N CYS A 164 38.43 25.75 20.11
CA CYS A 164 39.71 25.11 19.93
C CYS A 164 39.68 23.76 20.64
N LEU A 165 39.80 22.68 19.86
CA LEU A 165 40.34 21.44 20.40
C LEU A 165 41.74 21.77 20.96
N PRO A 166 42.09 21.28 22.16
CA PRO A 166 43.44 21.48 22.67
C PRO A 166 44.45 20.81 21.70
N PRO A 167 45.64 21.41 21.49
CA PRO A 167 46.62 20.85 20.56
C PRO A 167 47.06 19.46 21.02
N ALA A 168 47.19 18.54 20.06
CA ALA A 168 47.71 17.19 20.29
C ALA A 168 49.17 17.26 20.79
N PRO A 169 49.59 16.36 21.69
CA PRO A 169 50.97 16.33 22.17
C PRO A 169 51.93 15.97 21.01
N PRO A 170 53.17 16.50 21.02
CA PRO A 170 54.12 16.25 19.94
C PRO A 170 54.52 14.77 19.90
N GLY A 171 54.35 14.17 18.72
CA GLY A 171 54.75 12.79 18.44
C GLY A 171 56.27 12.60 18.55
N ALA A 172 56.66 11.44 19.08
CA ALA A 172 58.04 10.99 19.19
C ALA A 172 58.71 10.87 17.81
N PRO A 173 60.05 11.05 17.73
CA PRO A 173 60.76 11.19 16.46
C PRO A 173 60.87 9.86 15.69
N PRO A 174 61.04 9.92 14.36
CA PRO A 174 61.09 8.76 13.48
C PRO A 174 62.47 8.09 13.54
N THR A 175 62.50 6.80 13.88
CA THR A 175 63.64 5.94 13.56
C THR A 175 63.59 5.56 12.08
N GLY A 176 64.23 6.36 11.23
CA GLY A 176 64.83 5.85 9.98
C GLY A 176 66.17 5.17 10.33
N THR A 177 66.74 4.23 9.58
CA THR A 177 66.50 3.75 8.21
C THR A 177 67.36 2.49 7.99
N ALA A 178 66.76 1.46 7.37
CA ALA A 178 67.31 0.65 6.27
C ALA A 178 68.57 -0.26 6.53
N PRO A 179 69.09 -1.00 5.53
CA PRO A 179 68.47 -2.10 4.77
C PRO A 179 69.34 -3.39 4.70
N GLY A 180 68.72 -4.50 4.27
CA GLY A 180 69.26 -5.54 3.37
C GLY A 180 70.55 -6.31 3.68
N ARG A 181 70.45 -7.65 3.79
CA ARG A 181 70.96 -8.63 2.81
C ARG A 181 70.55 -10.05 3.22
#